data_AF-A0A355FVR5-F1
#
_entry.id   AF-A0A355FVR5-F1
#
_cell.length_a   1.000
_cell.length_b   1.000
_cell.length_c   1.000
_cell.angle_alpha   90.00
_cell.angle_beta   90.00
_cell.angle_gamma   90.00
#
_symmetry.space_group_name_H-M   'P 1'
#
loop_
_entity.id
_entity.type
_entity.pdbx_description
1 polymer ?
#
loop_
_entity_poly.entity_id
_entity_poly.type
_entity_poly.pdbx_seq_one_letter_code
_entity_poly.pdbx_strand_id
1 'polypeptide(L)'
;MQTALREGRLTRSHARTLLAERDPVKRKALFEAILTGTMTVHDVELEIASNISAHTRRAKNPNLAAHEKALREALGTKVEIQERGGKGKITLFFYSKQELLDLIHRLSGL
;
A
#
# COMPACT_ATOMS: atom_id res chain seq x y z
N MET A 1 -5.07 -22.84 13.73
CA MET A 1 -6.09 -22.39 12.74
C MET A 1 -7.24 -23.38 12.58
N GLN A 2 -7.00 -24.65 12.20
CA GLN A 2 -8.08 -25.65 12.04
C GLN A 2 -8.86 -25.93 13.35
N THR A 3 -8.20 -25.90 14.50
CA THR A 3 -8.84 -26.06 15.82
C THR A 3 -9.80 -24.90 16.15
N ALA A 4 -9.39 -23.66 15.91
CA ALA A 4 -10.21 -22.48 16.17
C ALA A 4 -11.43 -22.33 15.24
N LEU A 5 -11.37 -22.91 14.02
CA LEU A 5 -12.55 -23.07 13.13
C LEU A 5 -13.53 -24.11 13.69
N ARG A 6 -13.03 -25.22 14.25
CA ARG A 6 -13.84 -26.27 14.87
C ARG A 6 -14.51 -25.79 16.16
N GLU A 7 -13.84 -24.90 16.90
CA GLU A 7 -14.34 -24.32 18.16
C GLU A 7 -15.28 -23.11 17.95
N GLY A 8 -15.58 -22.72 16.70
CA GLY A 8 -16.45 -21.58 16.40
C GLY A 8 -15.83 -20.20 16.68
N ARG A 9 -14.56 -20.15 17.12
CA ARG A 9 -13.81 -18.92 17.40
C ARG A 9 -13.39 -18.18 16.14
N LEU A 10 -13.39 -18.86 14.99
CA LEU A 10 -13.19 -18.29 13.67
C LEU A 10 -14.26 -18.80 12.71
N THR A 11 -14.79 -17.90 11.89
CA THR A 11 -15.64 -18.28 10.75
C THR A 11 -14.81 -18.53 9.50
N ARG A 12 -15.40 -19.17 8.47
CA ARG A 12 -14.74 -19.35 7.17
C ARG A 12 -14.28 -18.02 6.54
N SER A 13 -14.99 -16.92 6.81
CA SER A 13 -14.60 -15.58 6.37
C SER A 13 -13.24 -15.19 6.92
N HIS A 14 -13.03 -15.36 8.23
CA HIS A 14 -11.76 -15.06 8.88
C HIS A 14 -10.60 -15.87 8.30
N ALA A 15 -10.83 -17.17 8.05
CA ALA A 15 -9.82 -18.02 7.45
C ALA A 15 -9.45 -17.58 6.02
N ARG A 16 -10.46 -17.23 5.20
CA ARG A 16 -10.24 -16.70 3.86
C ARG A 16 -9.44 -15.39 3.88
N THR A 17 -9.78 -14.48 4.79
CA THR A 17 -9.10 -13.18 4.95
C THR A 17 -7.63 -13.39 5.36
N LEU A 18 -7.36 -14.18 6.40
CA LEU A 18 -5.99 -14.43 6.86
C LEU A 18 -5.12 -15.13 5.79
N LEU A 19 -5.70 -16.01 4.97
CA LEU A 19 -4.98 -16.65 3.87
C LEU A 19 -4.57 -15.70 2.75
N ALA A 20 -5.16 -14.49 2.68
CA ALA A 20 -4.74 -13.46 1.74
C ALA A 20 -3.40 -12.79 2.13
N GLU A 21 -3.00 -12.84 3.41
CA GLU A 21 -1.66 -12.42 3.86
C GLU A 21 -0.63 -13.50 3.50
N ARG A 22 0.36 -13.16 2.68
CA ARG A 22 1.37 -14.10 2.17
C ARG A 22 2.50 -14.35 3.15
N ASP A 23 2.79 -13.38 4.04
CA ASP A 23 3.81 -13.51 5.07
C ASP A 23 3.31 -14.40 6.22
N PRO A 24 3.92 -15.58 6.45
CA PRO A 24 3.46 -16.50 7.48
C PRO A 24 3.63 -15.96 8.91
N VAL A 25 4.60 -15.07 9.15
CA VAL A 25 4.83 -14.46 10.47
C VAL A 25 3.72 -13.45 10.79
N LYS A 26 3.42 -12.57 9.83
CA LYS A 26 2.32 -11.61 9.97
C LYS A 26 0.95 -12.28 10.03
N ARG A 27 0.72 -13.32 9.21
CA ARG A 27 -0.51 -14.11 9.26
C ARG A 27 -0.76 -14.69 10.65
N LYS A 28 0.30 -15.15 11.33
CA LYS A 28 0.21 -15.65 12.71
C LYS A 28 -0.14 -14.52 13.69
N ALA A 29 0.49 -13.35 13.57
CA ALA A 29 0.17 -12.20 14.41
C ALA A 29 -1.30 -11.74 14.27
N LEU A 30 -1.81 -11.64 13.05
CA LEU A 30 -3.20 -11.29 12.77
C LEU A 30 -4.19 -12.34 13.29
N PHE A 31 -3.81 -13.62 13.22
CA PHE A 31 -4.59 -14.71 13.81
C PHE A 31 -4.73 -14.57 15.33
N GLU A 32 -3.64 -14.27 16.04
CA GLU A 32 -3.67 -14.03 17.50
C GLU A 32 -4.46 -12.76 17.84
N ALA A 33 -4.37 -11.71 17.03
CA ALA A 33 -5.12 -10.47 17.23
C ALA A 33 -6.65 -10.69 17.14
N ILE A 34 -7.10 -11.52 16.19
CA ILE A 34 -8.52 -11.91 16.08
C ILE A 34 -8.95 -12.74 17.29
N LEU A 35 -8.13 -13.69 17.73
CA LEU A 35 -8.47 -14.56 18.87
C LEU A 35 -8.53 -13.81 20.21
N THR A 36 -7.68 -12.79 20.38
CA THR A 36 -7.64 -11.94 21.58
C THR A 36 -8.68 -10.82 21.55
N GLY A 37 -9.42 -10.66 20.43
CA GLY A 37 -10.42 -9.61 20.26
C GLY A 37 -9.83 -8.21 20.11
N THR A 38 -8.52 -8.10 19.88
CA THR A 38 -7.84 -6.80 19.70
C THR A 38 -8.06 -6.23 18.30
N MET A 39 -8.45 -7.07 17.33
CA MET A 39 -8.81 -6.67 15.97
C MET A 39 -10.05 -7.41 15.49
N THR A 40 -10.94 -6.69 14.80
CA THR A 40 -12.09 -7.30 14.11
C THR A 40 -11.69 -7.83 12.73
N VAL A 41 -12.58 -8.61 12.12
CA VAL A 41 -12.39 -9.12 10.74
C VAL A 41 -12.16 -7.97 9.76
N HIS A 42 -12.90 -6.88 9.94
CA HIS A 42 -12.83 -5.69 9.12
C HIS A 42 -11.46 -5.01 9.25
N ASP A 43 -10.94 -4.90 10.48
CA ASP A 43 -9.61 -4.31 10.73
C ASP A 43 -8.51 -5.16 10.08
N VAL A 44 -8.63 -6.48 10.14
CA VAL A 44 -7.68 -7.39 9.47
C VAL A 44 -7.81 -7.32 7.95
N GLU A 45 -9.00 -7.18 7.39
CA GLU A 45 -9.18 -6.96 5.95
C GLU A 45 -8.53 -5.65 5.49
N LEU A 46 -8.69 -4.58 6.25
CA LEU A 46 -8.06 -3.28 5.99
C LEU A 46 -6.53 -3.36 6.08
N GLU A 47 -6.00 -4.04 7.09
CA GLU A 47 -4.55 -4.22 7.28
C GLU A 47 -3.93 -5.10 6.18
N ILE A 48 -4.63 -6.14 5.74
CA ILE A 48 -4.16 -6.97 4.61
C ILE A 48 -4.28 -6.20 3.30
N ALA A 49 -5.34 -5.42 3.08
CA ALA A 49 -5.49 -4.59 1.88
C ALA A 49 -4.44 -3.47 1.81
N SER A 50 -4.12 -2.84 2.96
CA SER A 50 -3.06 -1.83 3.06
C SER A 50 -1.69 -2.46 2.77
N ASN A 51 -1.42 -3.66 3.29
CA ASN A 51 -0.20 -4.40 3.00
C ASN A 51 -0.12 -4.90 1.55
N ILE A 52 -1.22 -5.34 0.92
CA ILE A 52 -1.25 -5.67 -0.52
C ILE A 52 -0.99 -4.42 -1.35
N SER A 53 -1.51 -3.25 -0.97
CA SER A 53 -1.19 -1.98 -1.63
C SER A 53 0.30 -1.62 -1.47
N ALA A 54 0.89 -1.88 -0.30
CA ALA A 54 2.29 -1.67 0.00
C ALA A 54 3.22 -2.71 -0.66
N HIS A 55 2.74 -3.94 -0.86
CA HIS A 55 3.49 -5.01 -1.51
C HIS A 55 3.41 -4.92 -3.03
N THR A 56 2.29 -4.43 -3.57
CA THR A 56 2.17 -4.01 -4.97
C THR A 56 3.06 -2.78 -5.24
N ARG A 57 3.25 -1.90 -4.24
CA ARG A 57 4.29 -0.85 -4.26
C ARG A 57 5.73 -1.38 -4.17
N ARG A 58 5.96 -2.61 -3.70
CA ARG A 58 7.30 -3.24 -3.62
C ARG A 58 7.69 -3.98 -4.90
N ALA A 59 6.74 -4.30 -5.77
CA ALA A 59 7.03 -4.62 -7.17
C ALA A 59 7.12 -3.33 -8.01
N LYS A 60 7.76 -2.27 -7.49
CA LYS A 60 8.15 -1.13 -8.31
C LYS A 60 9.19 -1.64 -9.29
N ASN A 61 8.77 -1.78 -10.53
CA ASN A 61 9.65 -2.01 -11.68
C ASN A 61 10.90 -1.11 -11.51
N PRO A 62 12.14 -1.62 -11.53
CA PRO A 62 13.35 -0.83 -11.23
C PRO A 62 13.43 0.48 -12.04
N ASN A 63 12.86 0.47 -13.24
CA ASN A 63 12.72 1.63 -14.12
C ASN A 63 11.89 2.75 -13.49
N LEU A 64 10.80 2.43 -12.79
CA LEU A 64 9.95 3.42 -12.12
C LEU A 64 10.67 4.13 -10.98
N ALA A 65 11.48 3.42 -10.21
CA ALA A 65 12.27 4.03 -9.14
C ALA A 65 13.33 4.99 -9.71
N ALA A 66 13.94 4.66 -10.85
CA ALA A 66 14.86 5.54 -11.55
C ALA A 66 14.15 6.80 -12.09
N HIS A 67 12.95 6.65 -12.65
CA HIS A 67 12.13 7.78 -13.10
C HIS A 67 11.68 8.69 -11.95
N GLU A 68 11.25 8.12 -10.82
CA GLU A 68 10.92 8.87 -9.60
C GLU A 68 12.12 9.66 -9.10
N LYS A 69 13.31 9.05 -9.07
CA LYS A 69 14.55 9.71 -8.65
C LYS A 69 14.89 10.88 -9.58
N ALA A 70 14.86 10.68 -10.89
CA ALA A 70 15.16 11.71 -11.88
C ALA A 70 14.17 12.90 -11.77
N LEU A 71 12.87 12.61 -11.63
CA LEU A 71 11.85 13.66 -11.47
C LEU A 71 12.02 14.41 -10.14
N ARG A 72 12.36 13.71 -9.05
CA ARG A 72 12.66 14.34 -7.77
C ARG A 72 13.87 15.27 -7.85
N GLU A 73 14.93 14.86 -8.55
CA GLU A 73 16.13 15.68 -8.75
C GLU A 73 15.83 16.92 -9.61
N ALA A 74 15.02 16.78 -10.66
CA ALA A 74 14.67 17.89 -11.55
C ALA A 74 13.67 18.89 -10.94
N LEU A 75 12.70 18.41 -10.17
CA LEU A 75 11.61 19.22 -9.61
C LEU A 75 11.87 19.68 -8.17
N GLY A 76 12.85 19.10 -7.48
CA GLY A 76 13.18 19.43 -6.09
C GLY A 76 12.12 19.03 -5.07
N THR A 77 11.09 18.27 -5.47
CA THR A 77 10.01 17.82 -4.61
C THR A 77 9.84 16.30 -4.63
N LYS A 78 9.12 15.76 -3.66
CA LYS A 78 8.76 14.35 -3.63
C LYS A 78 7.87 14.02 -4.83
N VAL A 79 8.21 12.92 -5.50
CA VAL A 79 7.48 12.37 -6.64
C VAL A 79 7.14 10.91 -6.37
N GLU A 80 5.90 10.52 -6.64
CA GLU A 80 5.45 9.13 -6.61
C GLU A 80 4.82 8.76 -7.96
N ILE A 81 5.27 7.66 -8.54
CA ILE A 81 4.73 7.09 -9.77
C ILE A 81 4.04 5.77 -9.45
N GLN A 82 2.81 5.64 -9.91
CA GLN A 82 2.04 4.40 -9.87
C GLN A 82 1.62 4.05 -11.28
N GLU A 83 2.03 2.88 -11.78
CA GLU A 83 1.72 2.44 -13.14
C GLU A 83 1.19 1.01 -13.14
N ARG A 84 0.20 0.73 -13.98
CA ARG A 84 -0.33 -0.61 -14.24
C ARG A 84 -0.78 -0.72 -15.70
N GLY A 85 -0.09 -1.57 -16.47
CA GLY A 85 -0.47 -1.89 -17.84
C GLY A 85 -0.42 -0.69 -18.80
N GLY A 86 0.61 0.16 -18.71
CA GLY A 86 0.79 1.33 -19.58
C GLY A 86 -0.07 2.54 -19.23
N LYS A 87 -0.84 2.48 -18.13
CA LYS A 87 -1.59 3.61 -17.57
C LYS A 87 -1.14 3.85 -16.13
N GLY A 88 -1.12 5.09 -15.69
CA GLY A 88 -0.62 5.42 -14.36
C GLY A 88 -1.00 6.80 -13.86
N LYS A 89 -0.53 7.08 -12.65
CA LYS A 89 -0.66 8.35 -11.96
C LYS A 89 0.72 8.79 -11.47
N ILE A 90 1.07 10.03 -11.75
CA ILE A 90 2.20 10.72 -11.13
C ILE A 90 1.64 11.66 -10.07
N THR A 91 2.20 11.60 -8.86
CA THR A 91 1.83 12.49 -7.75
C THR A 91 3.04 13.34 -7.39
N LEU A 92 2.89 14.65 -7.56
CA LEU A 92 3.88 15.66 -7.15
C LEU A 92 3.41 16.29 -5.85
N PHE A 93 4.27 16.29 -4.84
CA PHE A 93 3.98 16.96 -3.58
C PHE A 93 4.40 18.43 -3.68
N PHE A 94 3.71 19.31 -2.97
CA PHE A 94 4.11 20.69 -2.77
C PHE A 94 3.81 21.06 -1.32
N TYR A 95 4.61 21.94 -0.76
CA TYR A 95 4.57 22.34 0.64
C TYR A 95 4.25 23.82 0.82
N SER A 96 4.15 24.56 -0.29
CA SER A 96 3.69 25.94 -0.29
C SER A 96 2.88 26.26 -1.54
N LYS A 97 2.11 27.36 -1.47
CA LYS A 97 1.39 27.88 -2.64
C LYS A 97 2.36 28.35 -3.74
N GLN A 98 3.53 28.84 -3.36
CA GLN A 98 4.58 29.26 -4.30
C GLN A 98 5.14 28.05 -5.07
N GLU A 99 5.48 26.96 -4.37
CA GLU A 99 5.95 25.72 -5.01
C GLU A 99 4.93 25.14 -5.99
N LEU A 100 3.64 25.20 -5.66
CA LEU A 100 2.59 24.77 -6.58
C LEU A 100 2.61 25.59 -7.88
N LEU A 101 2.73 26.92 -7.78
CA LEU A 101 2.79 27.80 -8.96
C LEU A 101 4.04 27.54 -9.80
N ASP A 102 5.20 27.38 -9.16
CA ASP A 102 6.46 27.05 -9.83
C ASP A 102 6.40 25.70 -10.55
N LEU A 103 5.78 24.69 -9.92
CA LEU A 103 5.55 23.38 -10.54
C LEU A 103 4.63 23.49 -11.76
N ILE A 104 3.55 24.26 -11.66
CA ILE A 104 2.64 24.50 -12.79
C ILE A 104 3.39 25.18 -13.95
N HIS A 105 4.17 26.22 -13.67
CA HIS A 105 4.99 26.91 -14.67
C HIS A 105 5.98 25.96 -15.35
N ARG A 106 6.72 25.16 -14.57
CA ARG A 106 7.69 24.19 -15.11
C ARG A 106 7.05 23.10 -15.99
N LEU A 107 5.83 22.68 -15.67
CA LEU A 107 5.12 21.61 -16.40
C LEU A 107 4.35 22.13 -17.62
N SER A 108 3.81 23.35 -17.54
CA SER A 108 3.05 23.95 -18.64
C SER A 108 3.93 24.66 -19.67
N GLY A 109 5.18 24.98 -19.31
CA GLY A 109 6.09 25.75 -20.17
C GLY A 109 5.64 27.19 -20.41
N LEU A 110 4.64 27.65 -19.65
CA LEU A 110 4.19 29.05 -19.58
C LEU A 110 5.14 29.87 -18.72
#